data_AF-A0A3M1ITH9-F1
#
_entry.id   AF-A0A3M1ITH9-F1
#
_cell.length_a   1.000
_cell.length_b   1.000
_cell.length_c   1.000
_cell.angle_alpha   90.00
_cell.angle_beta   90.00
_cell.angle_gamma   90.00
#
_symmetry.space_group_name_H-M   'P 1'
#
loop_
_entity.id
_entity.type
_entity.pdbx_description
1 polymer ?
#
loop_
_entity_poly.entity_id
_entity_poly.type
_entity_poly.pdbx_seq_one_letter_code
_entity_poly.pdbx_strand_id
1 'polypeptide(L)'
;MARRIADKIELTMEMRDRIVQRIPENGEGDFRMGSQLIVHQGQNAVFYRDGKSLDTFGPGRHTLSTANVPVLTGFLSNMVFGSDTIFSAVVYYVAMREFPQEGWGTRQPIAMQTPGQGLGWLLLGAHGTFGFEVKDAKRVVDTFVGGGQPFLDLSTVKNRLVNAITQAATDWFAEVNPGNLMKAQSMLDEMATAVKIKAQDQFDAMGMLLKNITIGGLSPLETSAEKLQKMGLLDPQMYMQLKAMETIEKSSQGGGGAGTGVGLGAGMGAGMGLGNMMAGMFSGMQQQQGGQQPQGTPPPAAPPPLPQAAQFHVALGGQSAGPFDVAALQQYVQSGQLTKETLVWKQGMANWTAAGQVPELANLFGATPPPLPPTD
;
A
#
# COMPACT_ATOMS: atom_id res chain seq x y z
N MET A 1 -34.21 20.42 55.43
CA MET A 1 -33.32 19.70 54.48
C MET A 1 -32.05 19.33 55.20
N ALA A 2 -31.65 18.06 55.23
CA ALA A 2 -30.39 17.63 55.84
C ALA A 2 -29.21 18.19 55.05
N ARG A 3 -28.28 18.87 55.74
CA ARG A 3 -27.03 19.40 55.18
C ARG A 3 -26.13 18.21 54.78
N ARG A 4 -25.80 18.06 53.50
CA ARG A 4 -24.81 17.06 53.04
C ARG A 4 -23.43 17.49 53.55
N ILE A 5 -22.78 16.65 54.34
CA ILE A 5 -21.50 16.95 55.02
C ILE A 5 -20.29 16.52 54.18
N ALA A 6 -20.41 15.45 53.39
CA ALA A 6 -19.38 14.98 52.46
C ALA A 6 -20.03 14.21 51.31
N ASP A 7 -19.45 14.31 50.11
CA ASP A 7 -19.87 13.56 48.94
C ASP A 7 -18.95 12.34 48.75
N LYS A 8 -19.51 11.26 48.18
CA LYS A 8 -18.77 10.05 47.80
C LYS A 8 -18.72 9.99 46.28
N ILE A 9 -17.53 10.09 45.71
CA ILE A 9 -17.31 10.05 44.26
C ILE A 9 -16.66 8.71 43.95
N GLU A 10 -17.35 7.85 43.20
CA GLU A 10 -16.90 6.50 42.89
C GLU A 10 -17.54 6.04 41.57
N LEU A 11 -16.75 5.37 40.73
CA LEU A 11 -17.27 4.59 39.61
C LEU A 11 -17.18 3.09 39.94
N THR A 12 -18.33 2.46 40.19
CA THR A 12 -18.41 1.02 40.49
C THR A 12 -18.60 0.15 39.25
N MET A 13 -18.95 0.75 38.10
CA MET A 13 -19.18 0.01 36.86
C MET A 13 -17.87 -0.43 36.21
N GLU A 14 -17.88 -1.65 35.68
CA GLU A 14 -16.75 -2.22 34.95
C GLU A 14 -16.70 -1.64 33.53
N MET A 15 -15.64 -0.88 33.21
CA MET A 15 -15.42 -0.30 31.88
C MET A 15 -14.90 -1.37 30.90
N ARG A 16 -15.76 -2.33 30.50
CA ARG A 16 -15.38 -3.43 29.59
C ARG A 16 -15.12 -2.95 28.16
N ASP A 17 -16.00 -2.13 27.62
CA ASP A 17 -15.90 -1.62 26.23
C ASP A 17 -15.57 -0.12 26.17
N ARG A 18 -15.20 0.46 27.32
CA ARG A 18 -14.89 1.89 27.48
C ARG A 18 -13.48 2.08 28.02
N ILE A 19 -12.86 3.18 27.60
CA ILE A 19 -11.56 3.63 28.10
C ILE A 19 -11.76 4.75 29.11
N VAL A 20 -12.74 5.63 28.89
CA VAL A 20 -13.05 6.75 29.79
C VAL A 20 -14.53 6.80 30.11
N GLN A 21 -14.87 7.10 31.36
CA GLN A 21 -16.22 7.39 31.82
C GLN A 21 -16.20 8.61 32.76
N ARG A 22 -17.11 9.56 32.55
CA ARG A 22 -17.24 10.75 33.40
C ARG A 22 -18.22 10.57 34.57
N ILE A 23 -17.96 11.31 35.65
CA ILE A 23 -18.87 11.55 36.78
C ILE A 23 -18.83 13.05 37.14
N PRO A 24 -19.99 13.72 37.28
CA PRO A 24 -21.34 13.22 36.99
C PRO A 24 -21.56 13.02 35.49
N GLU A 25 -22.51 12.16 35.11
CA GLU A 25 -22.79 11.85 33.70
C GLU A 25 -23.29 13.04 32.90
N ASN A 26 -23.84 14.08 33.55
CA ASN A 26 -24.33 15.30 32.91
C ASN A 26 -23.97 16.52 33.74
N GLY A 27 -23.60 17.61 33.08
CA GLY A 27 -23.20 18.86 33.73
C GLY A 27 -21.91 18.74 34.54
N GLU A 28 -21.64 19.77 35.32
CA GLU A 28 -20.56 19.76 36.32
C GLU A 28 -21.09 19.27 37.66
N GLY A 29 -20.24 18.58 38.42
CA GLY A 29 -20.54 18.15 39.78
C GLY A 29 -20.04 19.16 40.78
N ASP A 30 -20.90 19.56 41.71
CA ASP A 30 -20.53 20.40 42.85
C ASP A 30 -19.97 19.51 43.98
N PHE A 31 -18.65 19.50 44.11
CA PHE A 31 -17.94 18.68 45.09
C PHE A 31 -17.49 19.52 46.30
N ARG A 32 -17.68 18.98 47.51
CA ARG A 32 -17.21 19.60 48.76
C ARG A 32 -15.78 19.21 49.08
N MET A 33 -14.99 20.14 49.61
CA MET A 33 -13.72 19.80 50.26
C MET A 33 -13.97 18.86 51.45
N GLY A 34 -13.12 17.85 51.61
CA GLY A 34 -13.30 16.75 52.57
C GLY A 34 -14.09 15.55 52.03
N SER A 35 -14.65 15.65 50.82
CA SER A 35 -15.31 14.52 50.14
C SER A 35 -14.33 13.37 49.85
N GLN A 36 -14.86 12.16 49.70
CA GLN A 36 -14.07 10.97 49.41
C GLN A 36 -14.15 10.62 47.92
N LEU A 37 -13.00 10.62 47.25
CA LEU A 37 -12.81 10.03 45.94
C LEU A 37 -12.30 8.59 46.09
N ILE A 38 -13.01 7.63 45.51
CA ILE A 38 -12.65 6.22 45.55
C ILE A 38 -12.30 5.79 44.14
N VAL A 39 -11.04 5.40 43.94
CA VAL A 39 -10.51 4.88 42.69
C VAL A 39 -10.24 3.40 42.85
N HIS A 40 -10.90 2.57 42.04
CA HIS A 40 -10.70 1.12 42.07
C HIS A 40 -9.39 0.72 41.40
N GLN A 41 -8.94 -0.51 41.69
CA GLN A 41 -7.78 -1.09 41.01
C GLN A 41 -8.01 -1.14 39.50
N GLY A 42 -6.97 -0.88 38.72
CA GLY A 42 -7.06 -0.83 37.25
C GLY A 42 -7.76 0.42 36.71
N GLN A 43 -7.92 1.47 37.52
CA GLN A 43 -8.45 2.76 37.11
C GLN A 43 -7.61 3.91 37.66
N ASN A 44 -7.61 5.03 36.94
CA ASN A 44 -7.19 6.33 37.45
C ASN A 44 -8.35 7.31 37.34
N ALA A 45 -8.42 8.29 38.24
CA ALA A 45 -9.38 9.38 38.16
C ALA A 45 -8.68 10.70 37.85
N VAL A 46 -9.19 11.46 36.88
CA VAL A 46 -8.64 12.74 36.45
C VAL A 46 -9.70 13.82 36.68
N PHE A 47 -9.39 14.82 37.48
CA PHE A 47 -10.25 16.00 37.60
C PHE A 47 -10.11 16.88 36.36
N TYR A 48 -11.24 17.40 35.89
CA TYR A 48 -11.31 18.27 34.73
C TYR A 48 -12.25 19.42 35.00
N ARG A 49 -11.82 20.64 34.65
CA ARG A 49 -12.59 21.87 34.88
C ARG A 49 -12.15 22.94 33.90
N ASP A 50 -13.07 23.77 33.43
CA ASP A 50 -12.77 24.95 32.60
C ASP A 50 -11.88 24.63 31.39
N GLY A 51 -12.09 23.46 30.77
CA GLY A 51 -11.32 23.02 29.61
C GLY A 51 -9.91 22.50 29.91
N LYS A 52 -9.58 22.24 31.18
CA LYS A 52 -8.24 21.80 31.62
C LYS A 52 -8.33 20.57 32.50
N SER A 53 -7.47 19.59 32.23
CA SER A 53 -7.19 18.51 33.18
C SER A 53 -6.34 19.05 34.33
N LEU A 54 -6.72 18.68 35.54
CA LEU A 54 -6.10 19.13 36.78
C LEU A 54 -5.26 17.97 37.33
N ASP A 55 -5.63 17.44 38.49
CA ASP A 55 -4.91 16.39 39.18
C ASP A 55 -5.41 14.98 38.82
N THR A 56 -4.49 14.01 38.84
CA THR A 56 -4.75 12.59 38.56
C THR A 56 -4.53 11.77 39.82
N PHE A 57 -5.47 10.87 40.11
CA PHE A 57 -5.49 10.01 41.30
C PHE A 57 -5.42 8.54 40.87
N GLY A 58 -4.45 7.81 41.40
CA GLY A 58 -4.34 6.36 41.22
C GLY A 58 -5.29 5.57 42.14
N PRO A 59 -5.22 4.23 42.11
CA PRO A 59 -6.08 3.37 42.94
C PRO A 59 -5.98 3.68 44.44
N GLY A 60 -7.11 3.75 45.12
CA GLY A 60 -7.19 4.03 46.55
C GLY A 60 -8.34 4.97 46.93
N ARG A 61 -8.41 5.27 48.24
CA ARG A 61 -9.32 6.28 48.78
C ARG A 61 -8.56 7.58 48.98
N HIS A 62 -9.08 8.66 48.42
CA HIS A 62 -8.47 9.98 48.45
C HIS A 62 -9.45 10.97 49.07
N THR A 63 -9.05 11.56 50.20
CA THR A 63 -9.78 12.70 50.75
C THR A 63 -9.44 13.94 49.92
N LEU A 64 -10.45 14.56 49.32
CA LEU A 64 -10.30 15.80 48.58
C LEU A 64 -9.90 16.90 49.55
N SER A 65 -8.66 17.33 49.48
CA SER A 65 -8.10 18.37 50.34
C SER A 65 -7.15 19.23 49.54
N THR A 66 -6.89 20.44 50.04
CA THR A 66 -5.96 21.37 49.40
C THR A 66 -4.55 20.80 49.20
N ALA A 67 -4.13 19.85 50.04
CA ALA A 67 -2.85 19.16 49.93
C ALA A 67 -2.79 18.14 48.77
N ASN A 68 -3.91 17.52 48.42
CA ASN A 68 -3.98 16.45 47.42
C ASN A 68 -4.49 16.92 46.06
N VAL A 69 -4.95 18.17 45.95
CA VAL A 69 -5.44 18.76 44.71
C VAL A 69 -4.85 20.16 44.48
N PRO A 70 -3.50 20.28 44.33
CA PRO A 70 -2.82 21.58 44.39
C PRO A 70 -3.24 22.51 43.26
N VAL A 71 -3.55 21.97 42.08
CA VAL A 71 -4.00 22.80 40.95
C VAL A 71 -5.40 23.36 41.21
N LEU A 72 -6.30 22.59 41.83
CA LEU A 72 -7.61 23.11 42.26
C LEU A 72 -7.47 24.22 43.32
N THR A 73 -6.44 24.18 44.18
CA THR A 73 -6.25 25.23 45.19
C THR A 73 -5.83 26.58 44.64
N GLY A 74 -5.04 26.61 43.56
CA GLY A 74 -4.65 27.85 42.88
C GLY A 74 -5.84 28.62 42.30
N PHE A 75 -6.93 27.94 41.96
CA PHE A 75 -8.18 28.57 41.49
C PHE A 75 -9.12 28.97 42.63
N LEU A 76 -9.00 28.33 43.79
CA LEU A 76 -9.85 28.56 44.98
C LEU A 76 -9.21 29.54 45.98
N SER A 77 -8.01 30.06 45.70
CA SER A 77 -7.21 30.91 46.59
C SER A 77 -7.81 32.26 46.98
N ASN A 78 -8.92 32.66 46.35
CA ASN A 78 -9.66 33.88 46.71
C ASN A 78 -10.83 33.63 47.69
N MET A 79 -11.01 32.40 48.20
CA MET A 79 -12.10 32.03 49.10
C MET A 79 -11.58 31.58 50.47
N VAL A 80 -12.22 32.03 51.55
CA VAL A 80 -11.88 31.62 52.92
C VAL A 80 -12.06 30.10 53.04
N PHE A 81 -10.95 29.38 53.20
CA PHE A 81 -10.92 27.92 53.21
C PHE A 81 -11.58 27.37 54.48
N GLY A 82 -12.76 26.78 54.32
CA GLY A 82 -13.46 26.01 55.35
C GLY A 82 -13.87 24.65 54.81
N SER A 83 -14.26 23.73 55.69
CA SER A 83 -14.79 22.40 55.31
C SER A 83 -16.09 22.45 54.49
N ASP A 84 -16.66 23.64 54.27
CA ASP A 84 -17.85 23.87 53.46
C ASP A 84 -17.55 24.43 52.05
N THR A 85 -16.27 24.57 51.67
CA THR A 85 -15.92 25.06 50.33
C THR A 85 -16.35 24.03 49.27
N ILE A 86 -17.19 24.48 48.32
CA ILE A 86 -17.68 23.70 47.18
C ILE A 86 -16.94 24.15 45.92
N PHE A 87 -16.64 23.22 45.03
CA PHE A 87 -16.11 23.51 43.71
C PHE A 87 -16.80 22.65 42.64
N SER A 88 -17.10 23.26 41.50
CA SER A 88 -17.64 22.55 40.33
C SER A 88 -16.51 21.91 39.51
N ALA A 89 -16.64 20.63 39.17
CA ALA A 89 -15.72 19.92 38.30
C ALA A 89 -16.37 18.67 37.68
N VAL A 90 -15.67 18.05 36.74
CA VAL A 90 -15.98 16.70 36.24
C VAL A 90 -14.81 15.77 36.60
N VAL A 91 -15.13 14.53 36.97
CA VAL A 91 -14.13 13.48 37.24
C VAL A 91 -14.22 12.45 36.13
N TYR A 92 -13.12 12.27 35.40
CA TYR A 92 -12.98 11.23 34.38
C TYR A 92 -12.26 10.02 34.97
N TYR A 93 -12.94 8.89 35.04
CA TYR A 93 -12.32 7.60 35.34
C TYR A 93 -11.78 7.01 34.05
N VAL A 94 -10.52 6.62 34.07
CA VAL A 94 -9.78 6.07 32.93
C VAL A 94 -9.38 4.64 33.26
N ALA A 95 -9.69 3.71 32.37
CA ALA A 95 -9.30 2.31 32.49
C ALA A 95 -7.79 2.17 32.25
N MET A 96 -7.07 1.66 33.25
CA MET A 96 -5.62 1.46 33.23
C MET A 96 -5.23 -0.02 32.98
N ARG A 97 -6.22 -0.90 32.83
CA ARG A 97 -5.99 -2.31 32.50
C ARG A 97 -5.44 -2.47 31.07
N GLU A 98 -4.86 -3.63 30.81
CA GLU A 98 -4.51 -4.02 29.45
C GLU A 98 -5.77 -4.33 28.61
N PHE A 99 -5.70 -3.93 27.35
CA PHE A 99 -6.63 -4.29 26.28
C PHE A 99 -5.91 -5.28 25.35
N PRO A 100 -6.03 -6.58 25.60
CA PRO A 100 -5.31 -7.60 24.85
C PRO A 100 -6.02 -7.94 23.53
N GLN A 101 -5.25 -8.42 22.55
CA GLN A 101 -5.75 -9.09 21.34
C GLN A 101 -6.71 -8.26 20.47
N GLU A 102 -6.49 -6.94 20.38
CA GLU A 102 -7.22 -6.10 19.45
C GLU A 102 -6.79 -6.36 18.01
N GLY A 103 -7.75 -6.69 17.14
CA GLY A 103 -7.45 -6.89 15.71
C GLY A 103 -7.07 -5.59 14.99
N TRP A 104 -6.07 -5.66 14.11
CA TRP A 104 -5.70 -4.60 13.19
C TRP A 104 -5.56 -5.14 11.76
N GLY A 105 -5.70 -4.26 10.77
CA GLY A 105 -5.48 -4.59 9.38
C GLY A 105 -5.43 -3.37 8.48
N THR A 106 -4.69 -3.49 7.38
CA THR A 106 -4.55 -2.42 6.38
C THR A 106 -5.86 -2.21 5.64
N ARG A 107 -6.40 -0.99 5.68
CA ARG A 107 -7.60 -0.62 4.90
C ARG A 107 -7.27 -0.34 3.44
N GLN A 108 -6.09 0.23 3.20
CA GLN A 108 -5.56 0.47 1.87
C GLN A 108 -4.48 -0.57 1.57
N PRO A 109 -4.38 -1.06 0.32
CA PRO A 109 -3.31 -1.96 -0.07
C PRO A 109 -1.93 -1.34 0.15
N ILE A 110 -1.00 -2.13 0.66
CA ILE A 110 0.42 -1.79 0.67
C ILE A 110 1.01 -2.24 -0.66
N ALA A 111 1.64 -1.33 -1.39
CA ALA A 111 2.34 -1.63 -2.62
C ALA A 111 3.77 -2.07 -2.33
N MET A 112 4.15 -3.26 -2.80
CA MET A 112 5.50 -3.78 -2.71
C MET A 112 6.05 -3.98 -4.12
N GLN A 113 7.28 -3.54 -4.38
CA GLN A 113 7.92 -3.80 -5.66
C GLN A 113 8.30 -5.27 -5.78
N THR A 114 8.12 -5.82 -6.98
CA THR A 114 8.52 -7.19 -7.31
C THR A 114 9.31 -7.21 -8.62
N PRO A 115 10.57 -6.75 -8.62
CA PRO A 115 11.37 -6.63 -9.84
C PRO A 115 11.49 -7.96 -10.59
N GLY A 116 11.26 -7.94 -11.90
CA GLY A 116 11.34 -9.14 -12.75
C GLY A 116 10.19 -10.13 -12.59
N GLN A 117 9.13 -9.80 -11.84
CA GLN A 117 7.95 -10.64 -11.65
C GLN A 117 6.66 -9.90 -12.00
N GLY A 118 5.79 -10.54 -12.78
CA GLY A 118 4.46 -10.03 -13.12
C GLY A 118 4.50 -8.59 -13.65
N LEU A 119 3.74 -7.70 -13.02
CA LEU A 119 3.65 -6.28 -13.36
C LEU A 119 4.69 -5.41 -12.65
N GLY A 120 5.71 -6.00 -12.01
CA GLY A 120 6.73 -5.30 -11.24
C GLY A 120 6.28 -4.84 -9.85
N TRP A 121 5.03 -5.10 -9.48
CA TRP A 121 4.42 -4.73 -8.21
C TRP A 121 3.47 -5.82 -7.72
N LEU A 122 3.33 -5.90 -6.40
CA LEU A 122 2.34 -6.70 -5.71
C LEU A 122 1.62 -5.85 -4.67
N LEU A 123 0.29 -5.86 -4.71
CA LEU A 123 -0.54 -5.24 -3.68
C LEU A 123 -0.81 -6.24 -2.56
N LEU A 124 -0.52 -5.83 -1.33
CA LEU A 124 -0.62 -6.66 -0.15
C LEU A 124 -1.58 -6.06 0.87
N GLY A 125 -2.30 -6.93 1.57
CA GLY A 125 -2.97 -6.62 2.83
C GLY A 125 -2.17 -7.21 3.98
N ALA A 126 -1.95 -6.42 5.04
CA ALA A 126 -1.36 -6.90 6.28
C ALA A 126 -2.41 -6.87 7.40
N HIS A 127 -2.38 -7.87 8.27
CA HIS A 127 -3.29 -7.96 9.41
C HIS A 127 -2.62 -8.61 10.61
N GLY A 128 -3.23 -8.48 11.77
CA GLY A 128 -2.80 -9.16 12.98
C GLY A 128 -3.55 -8.71 14.22
N THR A 129 -2.92 -8.88 15.38
CA THR A 129 -3.45 -8.43 16.66
C THR A 129 -2.42 -7.56 17.39
N PHE A 130 -2.90 -6.71 18.29
CA PHE A 130 -2.05 -5.91 19.16
C PHE A 130 -2.67 -5.80 20.55
N GLY A 131 -1.82 -5.56 21.55
CA GLY A 131 -2.21 -5.31 22.92
C GLY A 131 -1.73 -3.93 23.34
N PHE A 132 -2.58 -3.17 24.04
CA PHE A 132 -2.21 -1.85 24.52
C PHE A 132 -2.77 -1.59 25.92
N GLU A 133 -2.21 -0.59 26.60
CA GLU A 133 -2.74 -0.08 27.86
C GLU A 133 -2.64 1.44 27.90
N VAL A 134 -3.42 2.07 28.79
CA VAL A 134 -3.26 3.50 29.09
C VAL A 134 -2.01 3.68 29.95
N LYS A 135 -1.11 4.55 29.51
CA LYS A 135 0.11 4.94 30.22
C LYS A 135 -0.06 6.28 30.94
N ASP A 136 -0.78 7.22 30.33
CA ASP A 136 -1.04 8.55 30.86
C ASP A 136 -2.52 8.91 30.75
N ALA A 137 -3.25 8.75 31.87
CA ALA A 137 -4.67 9.04 31.96
C ALA A 137 -5.01 10.51 31.67
N LYS A 138 -4.13 11.44 32.08
CA LYS A 138 -4.34 12.88 31.89
C LYS A 138 -4.29 13.20 30.39
N ARG A 139 -3.28 12.67 29.70
CA ARG A 139 -3.13 12.82 28.24
C ARG A 139 -4.29 12.22 27.45
N VAL A 140 -4.83 11.08 27.87
CA VAL A 140 -6.03 10.49 27.25
C VAL A 140 -7.21 11.45 27.36
N VAL A 141 -7.47 12.00 28.55
CA VAL A 141 -8.57 12.95 28.78
C VAL A 141 -8.38 14.20 27.93
N ASP A 142 -7.17 14.79 27.92
CA ASP A 142 -6.89 15.99 27.13
C ASP A 142 -7.03 15.75 25.61
N THR A 143 -6.61 14.57 25.13
CA THR A 143 -6.59 14.26 23.68
C THR A 143 -7.97 13.92 23.12
N PHE A 144 -8.80 13.21 23.89
CA PHE A 144 -10.05 12.62 23.37
C PHE A 144 -11.31 13.28 23.91
N VAL A 145 -11.24 13.81 25.13
CA VAL A 145 -12.44 14.18 25.90
C VAL A 145 -12.61 15.70 25.99
N GLY A 146 -11.58 16.48 25.65
CA GLY A 146 -11.58 17.95 25.74
C GLY A 146 -12.77 18.70 25.10
N GLY A 147 -13.58 18.03 24.28
CA GLY A 147 -14.87 18.53 23.76
C GLY A 147 -16.12 18.23 24.62
N GLY A 148 -15.98 17.77 25.88
CA GLY A 148 -17.11 17.55 26.79
C GLY A 148 -17.86 16.24 26.59
N GLN A 149 -17.23 15.24 25.96
CA GLN A 149 -17.83 13.91 25.79
C GLN A 149 -17.98 13.19 27.16
N PRO A 150 -19.11 12.50 27.42
CA PRO A 150 -19.32 11.78 28.68
C PRO A 150 -18.48 10.51 28.82
N PHE A 151 -18.09 9.89 27.71
CA PHE A 151 -17.35 8.65 27.69
C PHE A 151 -16.49 8.56 26.43
N LEU A 152 -15.55 7.62 26.46
CA LEU A 152 -14.73 7.25 25.30
C LEU A 152 -14.81 5.74 25.11
N ASP A 153 -15.42 5.32 24.00
CA ASP A 153 -15.50 3.91 23.63
C ASP A 153 -14.18 3.41 23.05
N LEU A 154 -13.89 2.13 23.29
CA LEU A 154 -12.71 1.43 22.78
C LEU A 154 -12.59 1.52 21.25
N SER A 155 -13.71 1.38 20.53
CA SER A 155 -13.75 1.42 19.06
C SER A 155 -13.24 2.74 18.47
N THR A 156 -13.53 3.85 19.14
CA THR A 156 -13.10 5.19 18.72
C THR A 156 -11.59 5.34 18.78
N VAL A 157 -10.99 4.87 19.87
CA VAL A 157 -9.53 4.89 20.08
C VAL A 157 -8.85 3.90 19.15
N LYS A 158 -9.39 2.68 19.05
CA LYS A 158 -8.86 1.60 18.21
C LYS A 158 -8.60 2.05 16.78
N ASN A 159 -9.49 2.84 16.18
CA ASN A 159 -9.30 3.35 14.83
C ASN A 159 -8.01 4.18 14.68
N ARG A 160 -7.68 5.04 15.65
CA ARG A 160 -6.45 5.84 15.62
C ARG A 160 -5.21 4.96 15.86
N LEU A 161 -5.29 4.00 16.77
CA LEU A 161 -4.20 3.06 17.04
C LEU A 161 -3.90 2.16 15.84
N VAL A 162 -4.94 1.63 15.17
CA VAL A 162 -4.78 0.85 13.94
C VAL A 162 -4.16 1.69 12.84
N ASN A 163 -4.55 2.95 12.69
CA ASN A 163 -3.92 3.84 11.71
C ASN A 163 -2.41 3.99 11.97
N ALA A 164 -2.00 4.20 13.23
CA ALA A 164 -0.60 4.28 13.62
C ALA A 164 0.19 3.02 13.25
N ILE A 165 -0.37 1.85 13.57
CA ILE A 165 0.21 0.55 13.22
C ILE A 165 0.34 0.40 11.70
N THR A 166 -0.72 0.69 10.95
CA THR A 166 -0.71 0.52 9.49
C THR A 166 0.25 1.47 8.79
N GLN A 167 0.39 2.72 9.26
CA GLN A 167 1.39 3.66 8.75
C GLN A 167 2.81 3.14 8.97
N ALA A 168 3.11 2.69 10.19
CA ALA A 168 4.42 2.11 10.50
C ALA A 168 4.70 0.84 9.68
N ALA A 169 3.69 0.00 9.43
CA ALA A 169 3.82 -1.18 8.58
C ALA A 169 4.11 -0.80 7.11
N THR A 170 3.37 0.17 6.56
CA THR A 170 3.62 0.67 5.19
C THR A 170 5.03 1.25 5.05
N ASP A 171 5.48 2.01 6.04
CA ASP A 171 6.83 2.59 6.07
C ASP A 171 7.92 1.50 6.08
N TRP A 172 7.73 0.43 6.85
CA TRP A 172 8.62 -0.73 6.83
C TRP A 172 8.73 -1.37 5.44
N PHE A 173 7.61 -1.52 4.71
CA PHE A 173 7.65 -2.06 3.35
C PHE A 173 8.41 -1.17 2.38
N ALA A 174 8.30 0.16 2.54
CA ALA A 174 9.02 1.12 1.72
C ALA A 174 10.54 1.10 1.98
N GLU A 175 10.96 0.92 3.23
CA GLU A 175 12.37 0.85 3.61
C GLU A 175 13.04 -0.49 3.28
N VAL A 176 12.39 -1.60 3.62
CA VAL A 176 12.99 -2.94 3.50
C VAL A 176 12.90 -3.47 2.06
N ASN A 177 11.80 -3.18 1.38
CA ASN A 177 11.48 -3.63 0.02
C ASN A 177 11.85 -5.12 -0.23
N PRO A 178 11.10 -6.09 0.34
CA PRO A 178 11.47 -7.51 0.31
C PRO A 178 11.57 -8.15 -1.09
N GLY A 179 11.03 -7.49 -2.13
CA GLY A 179 11.11 -7.91 -3.52
C GLY A 179 10.18 -9.06 -3.92
N ASN A 180 9.68 -9.86 -2.98
CA ASN A 180 8.66 -10.89 -3.23
C ASN A 180 7.92 -11.29 -1.94
N LEU A 181 6.77 -11.95 -2.11
CA LEU A 181 5.89 -12.34 -1.00
C LEU A 181 6.55 -13.33 -0.03
N MET A 182 7.32 -14.31 -0.53
CA MET A 182 7.97 -15.31 0.31
C MET A 182 8.98 -14.66 1.27
N LYS A 183 9.79 -13.73 0.75
CA LYS A 183 10.75 -12.98 1.56
C LYS A 183 10.04 -12.07 2.56
N ALA A 184 8.96 -11.40 2.17
CA ALA A 184 8.16 -10.60 3.09
C ALA A 184 7.57 -11.45 4.22
N GLN A 185 7.03 -12.64 3.89
CA GLN A 185 6.49 -13.58 4.87
C GLN A 185 7.57 -14.19 5.79
N SER A 186 8.83 -14.26 5.36
CA SER A 186 9.92 -14.72 6.22
C SER A 186 10.42 -13.64 7.19
N MET A 187 9.89 -12.41 7.13
CA MET A 187 10.37 -11.25 7.90
C MET A 187 9.28 -10.66 8.83
N LEU A 188 8.25 -11.44 9.17
CA LEU A 188 7.10 -10.94 9.94
C LEU A 188 7.48 -10.52 11.36
N ASP A 189 8.45 -11.19 11.99
CA ASP A 189 8.90 -10.88 13.35
C ASP A 189 9.75 -9.60 13.38
N GLU A 190 10.61 -9.39 12.39
CA GLU A 190 11.35 -8.15 12.18
C GLU A 190 10.38 -6.99 11.90
N MET A 191 9.36 -7.23 11.07
CA MET A 191 8.32 -6.24 10.83
C MET A 191 7.54 -5.92 12.11
N ALA A 192 7.13 -6.92 12.90
CA ALA A 192 6.44 -6.71 14.17
C ALA A 192 7.27 -5.82 15.11
N THR A 193 8.56 -6.09 15.22
CA THR A 193 9.50 -5.34 16.06
C THR A 193 9.64 -3.89 15.58
N ALA A 194 9.86 -3.69 14.28
CA ALA A 194 10.00 -2.37 13.69
C ALA A 194 8.71 -1.55 13.83
N VAL A 195 7.55 -2.15 13.52
CA VAL A 195 6.23 -1.51 13.65
C VAL A 195 5.97 -1.12 15.11
N LYS A 196 6.29 -1.99 16.07
CA LYS A 196 6.13 -1.66 17.49
C LYS A 196 6.91 -0.41 17.88
N ILE A 197 8.18 -0.33 17.46
CA ILE A 197 9.06 0.81 17.78
C ILE A 197 8.53 2.07 17.10
N LYS A 198 8.25 2.02 15.80
CA LYS A 198 7.82 3.20 15.02
C LYS A 198 6.44 3.72 15.42
N ALA A 199 5.50 2.83 15.74
CA ALA A 199 4.15 3.23 16.13
C ALA A 199 4.09 3.79 17.57
N GLN A 200 5.07 3.48 18.42
CA GLN A 200 5.05 3.83 19.84
C GLN A 200 4.94 5.35 20.07
N ASP A 201 5.61 6.19 19.28
CA ASP A 201 5.53 7.64 19.43
C ASP A 201 4.10 8.17 19.23
N GLN A 202 3.35 7.61 18.27
CA GLN A 202 1.95 7.98 18.06
C GLN A 202 1.05 7.46 19.19
N PHE A 203 1.36 6.28 19.75
CA PHE A 203 0.68 5.77 20.95
C PHE A 203 0.93 6.67 22.16
N ASP A 204 2.19 7.07 22.41
CA ASP A 204 2.57 7.97 23.49
C ASP A 204 1.89 9.34 23.34
N ALA A 205 1.76 9.86 22.11
CA ALA A 205 1.03 11.10 21.84
C ALA A 205 -0.43 11.03 22.31
N MET A 206 -1.05 9.85 22.27
CA MET A 206 -2.41 9.57 22.75
C MET A 206 -2.47 9.13 24.23
N GLY A 207 -1.34 9.02 24.94
CA GLY A 207 -1.28 8.56 26.33
C GLY A 207 -1.34 7.04 26.47
N MET A 208 -1.00 6.31 25.41
CA MET A 208 -1.09 4.85 25.33
C MET A 208 0.29 4.20 25.23
N LEU A 209 0.39 2.94 25.64
CA LEU A 209 1.57 2.10 25.46
C LEU A 209 1.21 0.91 24.57
N LEU A 210 1.96 0.70 23.49
CA LEU A 210 1.86 -0.51 22.68
C LEU A 210 2.65 -1.64 23.36
N LYS A 211 1.93 -2.57 23.99
CA LYS A 211 2.54 -3.65 24.78
C LYS A 211 3.14 -4.72 23.89
N ASN A 212 2.35 -5.18 22.94
CA ASN A 212 2.72 -6.20 21.98
C ASN A 212 1.99 -5.97 20.67
N ILE A 213 2.57 -6.51 19.60
CA ILE A 213 1.96 -6.56 18.28
C ILE A 213 2.39 -7.87 17.62
N THR A 214 1.45 -8.49 16.94
CA THR A 214 1.67 -9.66 16.11
C THR A 214 1.26 -9.31 14.69
N ILE A 215 2.09 -9.68 13.72
CA ILE A 215 1.68 -9.69 12.33
C ILE A 215 1.18 -11.11 12.02
N GLY A 216 -0.15 -11.24 11.84
CA GLY A 216 -0.77 -12.53 11.59
C GLY A 216 -0.52 -13.06 10.18
N GLY A 217 -0.22 -12.18 9.22
CA GLY A 217 0.14 -12.57 7.86
C GLY A 217 0.07 -11.43 6.85
N LEU A 218 0.50 -11.78 5.63
CA LEU A 218 0.43 -10.93 4.44
C LEU A 218 -0.40 -11.66 3.38
N SER A 219 -1.47 -11.02 2.96
CA SER A 219 -2.39 -11.56 1.96
C SER A 219 -2.20 -10.82 0.63
N PRO A 220 -1.92 -11.52 -0.47
CA PRO A 220 -1.90 -10.90 -1.79
C PRO A 220 -3.31 -10.42 -2.14
N LEU A 221 -3.40 -9.19 -2.61
CA LEU A 221 -4.63 -8.58 -3.10
C LEU A 221 -4.62 -8.57 -4.63
N GLU A 222 -5.79 -8.40 -5.22
CA GLU A 222 -5.92 -8.22 -6.67
C GLU A 222 -4.99 -7.10 -7.14
N THR A 223 -4.07 -7.47 -8.02
CA THR A 223 -3.02 -6.63 -8.59
C THR A 223 -3.15 -6.65 -10.11
N SER A 224 -4.01 -5.78 -10.64
CA SER A 224 -4.23 -5.62 -12.07
C SER A 224 -3.49 -4.39 -12.61
N ALA A 225 -3.17 -4.41 -13.90
CA ALA A 225 -2.49 -3.29 -14.56
C ALA A 225 -3.28 -1.98 -14.43
N GLU A 226 -4.61 -2.04 -14.54
CA GLU A 226 -5.49 -0.89 -14.37
C GLU A 226 -5.42 -0.33 -12.94
N LYS A 227 -5.45 -1.20 -11.93
CA LYS A 227 -5.38 -0.76 -10.53
C LYS A 227 -4.03 -0.13 -10.20
N LEU A 228 -2.93 -0.74 -10.66
CA LEU A 228 -1.58 -0.19 -10.50
C LEU A 228 -1.44 1.16 -11.21
N GLN A 229 -1.99 1.31 -12.42
CA GLN A 229 -1.99 2.57 -13.15
C GLN A 229 -2.78 3.66 -12.39
N LYS A 230 -3.96 3.33 -11.84
CA LYS A 230 -4.75 4.27 -11.01
C LYS A 230 -4.02 4.69 -9.73
N MET A 231 -3.18 3.81 -9.18
CA MET A 231 -2.33 4.10 -8.03
C MET A 231 -1.03 4.84 -8.40
N GLY A 232 -0.77 5.07 -9.69
CA GLY A 232 0.45 5.71 -10.19
C GLY A 232 1.71 4.81 -10.10
N LEU A 233 1.52 3.51 -9.93
CA LEU A 233 2.62 2.53 -9.78
C LEU A 233 3.04 1.91 -11.11
N LEU A 234 2.14 1.90 -12.10
CA LEU A 234 2.41 1.39 -13.44
C LEU A 234 2.52 2.54 -14.44
N ASP A 235 3.57 2.49 -15.27
CA ASP A 235 3.80 3.47 -16.32
C ASP A 235 2.62 3.51 -17.34
N PRO A 236 2.14 4.70 -17.73
CA PRO A 236 1.04 4.83 -18.68
C PRO A 236 1.31 4.19 -20.05
N GLN A 237 2.55 4.22 -20.56
CA GLN A 237 2.90 3.60 -21.84
C GLN A 237 2.87 2.08 -21.74
N MET A 238 3.43 1.51 -20.66
CA MET A 238 3.34 0.08 -20.38
C MET A 238 1.87 -0.37 -20.24
N TYR A 239 1.04 0.41 -19.56
CA TYR A 239 -0.39 0.12 -19.45
C TYR A 239 -1.09 0.10 -20.82
N MET A 240 -0.81 1.07 -21.68
CA MET A 240 -1.34 1.10 -23.06
C MET A 240 -0.87 -0.10 -23.87
N GLN A 241 0.39 -0.51 -23.73
CA GLN A 241 0.95 -1.68 -24.41
C GLN A 241 0.24 -2.97 -23.97
N LEU A 242 0.04 -3.17 -22.66
CA LEU A 242 -0.69 -4.32 -22.12
C LEU A 242 -2.14 -4.36 -22.62
N LYS A 243 -2.82 -3.20 -22.65
CA LYS A 243 -4.18 -3.11 -23.19
C LYS A 243 -4.24 -3.41 -24.68
N ALA A 244 -3.28 -2.92 -25.47
CA ALA A 244 -3.21 -3.23 -26.90
C ALA A 244 -3.02 -4.74 -27.13
N MET A 245 -2.13 -5.39 -26.39
CA MET A 245 -1.93 -6.85 -26.46
C MET A 245 -3.22 -7.61 -26.09
N GLU A 246 -3.92 -7.21 -25.02
CA GLU A 246 -5.20 -7.81 -24.62
C GLU A 246 -6.26 -7.71 -25.73
N THR A 247 -6.31 -6.58 -26.46
CA THR A 247 -7.26 -6.42 -27.58
C THR A 247 -6.94 -7.31 -28.78
N ILE A 248 -5.65 -7.48 -29.11
CA ILE A 248 -5.21 -8.39 -30.18
C ILE A 248 -5.55 -9.83 -29.78
N GLU A 249 -5.25 -10.24 -28.55
CA GLU A 249 -5.58 -11.57 -28.04
C GLU A 249 -7.08 -11.86 -28.13
N LYS A 250 -7.94 -10.97 -27.62
CA LYS A 250 -9.41 -11.13 -27.72
C LYS A 250 -9.90 -11.18 -29.16
N SER A 251 -9.29 -10.43 -30.07
CA SER A 251 -9.64 -10.48 -31.50
C SER A 251 -9.20 -11.79 -32.17
N SER A 252 -8.11 -12.40 -31.71
CA SER A 252 -7.60 -13.68 -32.20
C SER A 252 -8.35 -14.91 -31.64
N GLN A 253 -8.77 -14.87 -30.37
CA GLN A 253 -9.54 -15.95 -29.74
C GLN A 253 -11.01 -16.01 -30.20
N GLY A 254 -11.53 -14.92 -30.79
CA GLY A 254 -12.83 -14.90 -31.47
C GLY A 254 -12.86 -15.60 -32.85
N GLY A 255 -11.77 -16.25 -33.27
CA GLY A 255 -11.56 -16.80 -34.62
C GLY A 255 -12.07 -18.23 -34.83
N GLY A 256 -13.28 -18.55 -34.39
CA GLY A 256 -13.90 -19.87 -34.52
C GLY A 256 -15.39 -19.83 -34.84
N GLY A 257 -15.84 -18.91 -35.69
CA GLY A 257 -17.24 -18.85 -36.09
C GLY A 257 -17.47 -17.79 -37.15
N ALA A 258 -17.84 -18.24 -38.35
CA ALA A 258 -18.30 -17.37 -39.41
C ALA A 258 -19.45 -16.48 -38.90
N GLY A 259 -19.28 -15.16 -39.02
CA GLY A 259 -20.36 -14.19 -38.91
C GLY A 259 -20.36 -13.38 -37.61
N THR A 260 -19.65 -12.25 -37.61
CA THR A 260 -20.17 -10.91 -37.25
C THR A 260 -19.03 -9.89 -37.33
N GLY A 261 -19.15 -8.95 -38.27
CA GLY A 261 -18.16 -7.90 -38.55
C GLY A 261 -18.11 -6.81 -37.47
N VAL A 262 -17.71 -7.16 -36.25
CA VAL A 262 -17.56 -6.22 -35.13
C VAL A 262 -16.12 -6.18 -34.59
N GLY A 263 -15.30 -7.22 -34.79
CA GLY A 263 -13.89 -7.24 -34.34
C GLY A 263 -12.90 -6.52 -35.26
N LEU A 264 -13.17 -6.43 -36.56
CA LEU A 264 -12.31 -5.74 -37.55
C LEU A 264 -12.60 -4.23 -37.65
N GLY A 265 -13.78 -3.76 -37.22
CA GLY A 265 -14.14 -2.33 -37.25
C GLY A 265 -13.50 -1.50 -36.14
N ALA A 266 -13.16 -2.12 -35.00
CA ALA A 266 -12.56 -1.43 -33.85
C ALA A 266 -11.02 -1.33 -33.94
N GLY A 267 -10.35 -2.33 -34.51
CA GLY A 267 -8.89 -2.28 -34.76
C GLY A 267 -8.50 -1.24 -35.82
N MET A 268 -9.40 -0.96 -36.78
CA MET A 268 -9.22 0.10 -37.76
C MET A 268 -9.66 1.49 -37.23
N GLY A 269 -10.59 1.55 -36.28
CA GLY A 269 -11.02 2.79 -35.62
C GLY A 269 -9.97 3.38 -34.66
N ALA A 270 -9.21 2.53 -33.97
CA ALA A 270 -8.07 2.95 -33.14
C ALA A 270 -6.84 3.36 -33.99
N GLY A 271 -6.63 2.73 -35.15
CA GLY A 271 -5.60 3.14 -36.12
C GLY A 271 -5.87 4.53 -36.73
N MET A 272 -7.13 4.91 -36.93
CA MET A 272 -7.51 6.24 -37.41
C MET A 272 -7.40 7.35 -36.34
N GLY A 273 -7.61 7.04 -35.06
CA GLY A 273 -7.44 8.00 -33.96
C GLY A 273 -5.98 8.42 -33.73
N LEU A 274 -5.05 7.46 -33.84
CA LEU A 274 -3.61 7.72 -33.76
C LEU A 274 -3.07 8.37 -35.05
N GLY A 275 -3.65 8.01 -36.21
CA GLY A 275 -3.31 8.59 -37.51
C GLY A 275 -3.58 10.10 -37.59
N ASN A 276 -4.71 10.57 -37.03
CA ASN A 276 -5.02 12.01 -37.01
C ASN A 276 -4.15 12.83 -36.05
N MET A 277 -3.67 12.22 -34.96
CA MET A 277 -2.75 12.90 -34.03
C MET A 277 -1.33 13.00 -34.63
N MET A 278 -0.88 11.97 -35.35
CA MET A 278 0.42 11.98 -36.03
C MET A 278 0.43 12.87 -37.29
N ALA A 279 -0.69 12.94 -38.01
CA ALA A 279 -0.87 13.86 -39.14
C ALA A 279 -0.90 15.34 -38.70
N GLY A 280 -1.44 15.64 -37.50
CA GLY A 280 -1.41 16.98 -36.92
C GLY A 280 -0.01 17.43 -36.48
N MET A 281 0.87 16.50 -36.09
CA MET A 281 2.25 16.83 -35.72
C MET A 281 3.17 16.98 -36.94
N PHE A 282 2.86 16.30 -38.05
CA PHE A 282 3.63 16.42 -39.30
C PHE A 282 3.29 17.68 -40.10
N SER A 283 2.06 18.19 -40.01
CA SER A 283 1.66 19.45 -40.66
C SER A 283 2.15 20.71 -39.95
N GLY A 284 2.48 20.62 -38.64
CA GLY A 284 3.05 21.72 -37.86
C GLY A 284 4.55 21.98 -38.09
N MET A 285 5.27 21.05 -38.73
CA MET A 285 6.73 21.13 -38.86
C MET A 285 7.21 21.76 -40.19
N GLN A 286 6.30 22.08 -41.11
CA GLN A 286 6.66 22.64 -42.43
C GLN A 286 6.54 24.18 -42.52
N GLN A 287 6.25 24.87 -41.42
CA GLN A 287 6.00 26.32 -41.42
C GLN A 287 6.90 27.14 -40.48
N GLN A 288 8.12 26.67 -40.21
CA GLN A 288 9.10 27.47 -39.50
C GLN A 288 10.52 27.25 -40.04
N GLN A 289 10.74 27.67 -41.28
CA GLN A 289 12.07 27.89 -41.83
C GLN A 289 12.25 29.40 -42.03
N GLY A 290 12.97 30.02 -41.10
CA GLY A 290 13.27 31.45 -41.13
C GLY A 290 14.12 31.90 -39.95
N GLY A 291 15.44 31.79 -40.08
CA GLY A 291 16.38 32.72 -39.45
C GLY A 291 17.12 32.30 -38.18
N GLN A 292 18.46 32.43 -38.28
CA GLN A 292 19.46 32.75 -37.25
C GLN A 292 20.14 31.60 -36.47
N GLN A 293 21.44 31.47 -36.75
CA GLN A 293 22.48 30.82 -35.94
C GLN A 293 22.61 31.50 -34.56
N PRO A 294 23.02 30.76 -33.53
CA PRO A 294 24.43 30.88 -33.13
C PRO A 294 25.10 29.56 -32.71
N GLN A 295 26.43 29.66 -32.68
CA GLN A 295 27.49 28.67 -32.55
C GLN A 295 27.69 28.21 -31.08
N GLY A 296 27.81 26.90 -30.85
CA GLY A 296 28.14 26.30 -29.54
C GLY A 296 28.51 24.82 -29.66
N THR A 297 29.57 24.42 -28.96
CA THR A 297 30.40 23.20 -29.08
C THR A 297 29.70 21.84 -28.89
N PRO A 298 30.18 20.74 -29.52
CA PRO A 298 29.55 19.42 -29.47
C PRO A 298 29.89 18.63 -28.19
N PRO A 299 28.91 17.93 -27.56
CA PRO A 299 29.20 16.87 -26.60
C PRO A 299 29.53 15.53 -27.30
N PRO A 300 30.23 14.60 -26.61
CA PRO A 300 30.87 13.44 -27.24
C PRO A 300 29.86 12.37 -27.67
N ALA A 301 30.17 11.73 -28.80
CA ALA A 301 29.40 10.64 -29.38
C ALA A 301 29.35 9.41 -28.48
N ALA A 302 28.14 8.90 -28.25
CA ALA A 302 27.91 7.57 -27.68
C ALA A 302 28.42 6.49 -28.66
N PRO A 303 28.93 5.35 -28.15
CA PRO A 303 29.48 4.28 -28.97
C PRO A 303 28.39 3.63 -29.85
N PRO A 304 28.75 3.13 -31.04
CA PRO A 304 27.79 2.55 -31.99
C PRO A 304 27.14 1.28 -31.41
N PRO A 305 25.86 1.03 -31.70
CA PRO A 305 25.18 -0.21 -31.29
C PRO A 305 25.86 -1.43 -31.93
N LEU A 306 26.02 -2.49 -31.14
CA LEU A 306 26.56 -3.77 -31.59
C LEU A 306 25.71 -4.34 -32.76
N PRO A 307 26.32 -5.03 -33.74
CA PRO A 307 25.59 -5.63 -34.85
C PRO A 307 24.54 -6.63 -34.34
N GLN A 308 23.27 -6.39 -34.65
CA GLN A 308 22.20 -7.35 -34.35
C GLN A 308 22.39 -8.62 -35.20
N ALA A 309 22.29 -9.80 -34.59
CA ALA A 309 22.34 -11.07 -35.30
C ALA A 309 21.21 -11.16 -36.33
N ALA A 310 21.51 -11.68 -37.53
CA ALA A 310 20.55 -11.77 -38.62
C ALA A 310 19.36 -12.65 -38.23
N GLN A 311 18.15 -12.09 -38.38
CA GLN A 311 16.88 -12.77 -38.11
C GLN A 311 16.18 -13.14 -39.42
N PHE A 312 15.63 -14.34 -39.48
CA PHE A 312 15.01 -14.93 -40.67
C PHE A 312 13.54 -15.30 -40.43
N HIS A 313 12.70 -15.06 -41.42
CA HIS A 313 11.37 -15.63 -41.51
C HIS A 313 11.39 -16.81 -42.51
N VAL A 314 10.59 -17.84 -42.24
CA VAL A 314 10.54 -19.09 -43.00
C VAL A 314 9.08 -19.40 -43.34
N ALA A 315 8.82 -19.82 -44.58
CA ALA A 315 7.48 -20.24 -45.01
C ALA A 315 7.24 -21.71 -44.66
N LEU A 316 6.63 -21.98 -43.50
CA LEU A 316 6.26 -23.32 -43.06
C LEU A 316 4.77 -23.56 -43.34
N GLY A 317 4.42 -24.59 -44.11
CA GLY A 317 3.01 -24.91 -44.41
C GLY A 317 2.25 -23.80 -45.16
N GLY A 318 2.95 -22.96 -45.93
CA GLY A 318 2.35 -21.82 -46.65
C GLY A 318 2.13 -20.56 -45.79
N GLN A 319 2.54 -20.56 -44.53
CA GLN A 319 2.49 -19.39 -43.64
C GLN A 319 3.90 -18.93 -43.26
N SER A 320 4.08 -17.61 -43.09
CA SER A 320 5.34 -17.03 -42.62
C SER A 320 5.48 -17.24 -41.11
N ALA A 321 6.54 -17.93 -40.69
CA ALA A 321 6.94 -18.16 -39.30
C ALA A 321 8.30 -17.48 -39.01
N GLY A 322 8.50 -16.97 -37.79
CA GLY A 322 9.72 -16.27 -37.38
C GLY A 322 9.42 -14.92 -36.71
N PRO A 323 10.45 -14.13 -36.33
CA PRO A 323 11.85 -14.30 -36.70
C PRO A 323 12.58 -15.41 -35.94
N PHE A 324 13.46 -16.13 -36.64
CA PHE A 324 14.36 -17.16 -36.12
C PHE A 324 15.82 -16.74 -36.33
N ASP A 325 16.71 -17.15 -35.43
CA ASP A 325 18.14 -17.07 -35.66
C ASP A 325 18.66 -18.32 -36.40
N VAL A 326 19.93 -18.29 -36.84
CA VAL A 326 20.54 -19.39 -37.60
C VAL A 326 20.56 -20.70 -36.78
N ALA A 327 20.69 -20.63 -35.46
CA ALA A 327 20.71 -21.79 -34.58
C ALA A 327 19.34 -22.50 -34.54
N ALA A 328 18.24 -21.74 -34.44
CA ALA A 328 16.89 -22.27 -34.52
C ALA A 328 16.62 -22.89 -35.91
N LEU A 329 17.08 -22.25 -36.99
CA LEU A 329 16.94 -22.79 -38.34
C LEU A 329 17.67 -24.13 -38.52
N GLN A 330 18.83 -24.32 -37.88
CA GLN A 330 19.54 -25.59 -37.90
C GLN A 330 18.68 -26.74 -37.31
N GLN A 331 17.91 -26.48 -36.27
CA GLN A 331 17.00 -27.48 -35.69
C GLN A 331 15.85 -27.82 -36.64
N TYR A 332 15.31 -26.82 -37.35
CA TYR A 332 14.26 -27.05 -38.37
C TYR A 332 14.77 -27.85 -39.58
N VAL A 333 16.05 -27.70 -39.93
CA VAL A 333 16.68 -28.54 -40.96
C VAL A 333 16.83 -29.98 -40.47
N GLN A 334 17.27 -30.18 -39.21
CA GLN A 334 17.41 -31.52 -38.62
C GLN A 334 16.08 -32.25 -38.45
N SER A 335 14.99 -31.53 -38.18
CA SER A 335 13.63 -32.11 -38.08
C SER A 335 12.95 -32.32 -39.44
N GLY A 336 13.60 -31.92 -40.54
CA GLY A 336 13.05 -32.02 -41.90
C GLY A 336 11.92 -31.02 -42.20
N GLN A 337 11.66 -30.08 -41.30
CA GLN A 337 10.63 -29.04 -41.47
C GLN A 337 11.11 -27.91 -42.40
N LEU A 338 12.41 -27.73 -42.55
CA LEU A 338 13.04 -26.75 -43.43
C LEU A 338 13.98 -27.47 -44.40
N THR A 339 13.69 -27.37 -45.70
CA THR A 339 14.48 -27.95 -46.79
C THR A 339 15.14 -26.85 -47.63
N LYS A 340 15.98 -27.22 -48.61
CA LYS A 340 16.67 -26.25 -49.49
C LYS A 340 15.68 -25.39 -50.29
N GLU A 341 14.48 -25.91 -50.51
CA GLU A 341 13.38 -25.32 -51.29
C GLU A 341 12.47 -24.43 -50.44
N THR A 342 12.54 -24.52 -49.10
CA THR A 342 11.72 -23.70 -48.21
C THR A 342 12.02 -22.22 -48.41
N LEU A 343 11.00 -21.40 -48.61
CA LEU A 343 11.17 -19.96 -48.80
C LEU A 343 11.54 -19.30 -47.48
N VAL A 344 12.58 -18.49 -47.51
CA VAL A 344 13.06 -17.67 -46.39
C VAL A 344 13.18 -16.22 -46.81
N TRP A 345 13.05 -15.33 -45.84
CA TRP A 345 13.24 -13.91 -46.03
C TRP A 345 13.90 -13.31 -44.79
N LYS A 346 14.79 -12.33 -44.99
CA LYS A 346 15.34 -11.51 -43.91
C LYS A 346 15.28 -10.04 -44.29
N GLN A 347 15.38 -9.18 -43.28
CA GLN A 347 15.44 -7.74 -43.49
C GLN A 347 16.59 -7.39 -44.46
N GLY A 348 16.26 -6.71 -45.56
CA GLY A 348 17.20 -6.38 -46.64
C GLY A 348 17.09 -7.25 -47.90
N MET A 349 16.29 -8.33 -47.89
CA MET A 349 15.97 -9.08 -49.11
C MET A 349 14.80 -8.46 -49.86
N ALA A 350 14.91 -8.39 -51.19
CA ALA A 350 13.84 -7.86 -52.03
C ALA A 350 12.61 -8.79 -52.09
N ASN A 351 12.82 -10.11 -52.08
CA ASN A 351 11.78 -11.13 -52.19
C ASN A 351 12.11 -12.34 -51.31
N TRP A 352 11.09 -13.16 -51.03
CA TRP A 352 11.27 -14.49 -50.48
C TRP A 352 12.12 -15.34 -51.42
N THR A 353 13.15 -15.99 -50.87
CA THR A 353 14.16 -16.74 -51.62
C THR A 353 14.29 -18.14 -51.04
N ALA A 354 14.57 -19.15 -51.85
CA ALA A 354 14.76 -20.51 -51.37
C ALA A 354 15.96 -20.59 -50.40
N ALA A 355 15.81 -21.30 -49.27
CA ALA A 355 16.80 -21.33 -48.20
C ALA A 355 18.20 -21.79 -48.66
N GLY A 356 18.27 -22.72 -49.62
CA GLY A 356 19.54 -23.17 -50.21
C GLY A 356 20.24 -22.12 -51.07
N GLN A 357 19.54 -21.07 -51.50
CA GLN A 357 20.10 -19.95 -52.29
C GLN A 357 20.55 -18.78 -51.41
N VAL A 358 20.26 -18.82 -50.11
CA VAL A 358 20.72 -17.79 -49.16
C VAL A 358 22.13 -18.16 -48.68
N PRO A 359 23.17 -17.36 -48.97
CA PRO A 359 24.56 -17.72 -48.65
C PRO A 359 24.80 -18.01 -47.16
N GLU A 360 24.09 -17.30 -46.28
CA GLU A 360 24.16 -17.47 -44.82
C GLU A 360 23.57 -18.80 -44.33
N LEU A 361 22.69 -19.44 -45.10
CA LEU A 361 22.00 -20.68 -44.74
C LEU A 361 22.49 -21.89 -45.53
N ALA A 362 23.26 -21.69 -46.60
CA ALA A 362 23.73 -22.75 -47.49
C ALA A 362 24.47 -23.88 -46.74
N ASN A 363 25.23 -23.53 -45.70
CA ASN A 363 26.00 -24.48 -44.89
C ASN A 363 25.12 -25.36 -43.97
N LEU A 364 23.85 -25.03 -43.77
CA LEU A 364 22.94 -25.81 -42.93
C LEU A 364 22.51 -27.12 -43.61
N PHE A 365 22.61 -27.21 -44.95
CA PHE A 365 22.04 -28.31 -45.74
C PHE A 365 23.09 -29.29 -46.31
N GLY A 366 24.09 -29.66 -45.49
CA GLY A 366 25.22 -30.52 -45.86
C GLY A 366 24.87 -31.83 -46.61
N ALA A 367 25.87 -32.37 -47.32
CA ALA A 367 25.74 -33.37 -48.39
C ALA A 367 24.99 -34.66 -48.03
N THR A 368 23.98 -35.02 -48.84
CA THR A 368 23.37 -36.35 -48.85
C THR A 368 24.34 -37.37 -49.46
N PRO A 369 24.57 -38.55 -48.84
CA PRO A 369 25.31 -39.64 -49.47
C PRO A 369 24.57 -40.13 -50.72
N PRO A 370 25.28 -40.54 -51.80
CA PRO A 370 24.63 -41.02 -53.01
C PRO A 370 23.87 -42.34 -52.75
N PRO A 371 22.73 -42.56 -53.45
CA PRO A 371 21.94 -43.78 -53.30
C PRO A 371 22.72 -45.01 -53.78
N LEU A 372 22.54 -46.12 -53.07
CA LEU A 372 23.11 -47.42 -53.44
C LEU A 372 22.52 -47.89 -54.78
N PRO A 373 23.33 -48.54 -55.64
CA PRO A 373 22.88 -49.02 -56.94
C PRO A 373 21.79 -50.10 -56.80
N PRO A 374 20.87 -50.20 -57.77
CA PRO A 374 19.80 -51.20 -57.74
C PRO A 374 20.38 -52.61 -57.84
N THR A 375 19.86 -53.51 -56.99
CA THR A 375 20.08 -54.95 -57.09
C THR A 375 19.12 -55.54 -58.12
N ASP A 376 19.65 -56.18 -59.16
CA ASP A 376 18.91 -57.06 -60.08
C ASP A 376 18.33 -58.29 -59.36
#